data_AF-A0A3M1ARY8-F1
#
_entry.id   AF-A0A3M1ARY8-F1
#
_cell.length_a   1.000
_cell.length_b   1.000
_cell.length_c   1.000
_cell.angle_alpha   90.00
_cell.angle_beta   90.00
_cell.angle_gamma   90.00
#
_symmetry.space_group_name_H-M   'P 1'
#
loop_
_entity.id
_entity.type
_entity.pdbx_description
1 polymer ?
#
loop_
_entity_poly.entity_id
_entity_poly.type
_entity_poly.pdbx_seq_one_letter_code
_entity_poly.pdbx_strand_id
1 'polypeptide(L)'
;MRMRFNIIWALAILIFGPSGSGIAKSSLPGQYERQPSERGRQMKSPAEAGAQLPVYRDTSRPIPERVADLISRMSLEEKISQMQDRAPAIPRLGIPE
;
A
#
# COMPACT_ATOMS: atom_id res chain seq x y z
N MET A 1 -20.74 24.95 -1.55
CA MET A 1 -19.70 25.17 -2.59
C MET A 1 -18.39 25.47 -1.88
N ARG A 2 -17.49 24.49 -1.75
CA ARG A 2 -16.09 24.68 -1.33
C ARG A 2 -15.23 23.70 -2.12
N MET A 3 -14.67 24.22 -3.20
CA MET A 3 -13.65 23.57 -4.01
C MET A 3 -12.34 23.48 -3.19
N ARG A 4 -11.73 22.29 -3.25
CA ARG A 4 -10.33 22.01 -3.66
C ARG A 4 -9.29 23.08 -3.33
N PHE A 5 -8.23 22.72 -2.60
CA PHE A 5 -6.81 22.95 -2.94
C PHE A 5 -5.92 22.61 -1.73
N ASN A 6 -5.21 21.48 -1.79
CA ASN A 6 -3.94 21.29 -1.07
C ASN A 6 -3.05 20.39 -1.93
N ILE A 7 -2.58 21.01 -3.02
CA ILE A 7 -1.28 20.71 -3.62
C ILE A 7 -0.26 21.19 -2.57
N ILE A 8 0.90 20.52 -2.45
CA ILE A 8 1.98 20.72 -1.43
C ILE A 8 1.87 19.76 -0.22
N TRP A 9 1.85 18.44 -0.47
CA TRP A 9 2.71 17.58 0.37
C TRP A 9 4.11 17.68 -0.21
N ALA A 10 4.97 18.25 0.62
CA ALA A 10 6.36 18.52 0.37
C ALA A 10 7.07 17.34 -0.31
N LEU A 11 7.52 17.62 -1.53
CA LEU A 11 8.88 17.39 -1.98
C LEU A 11 9.81 16.78 -0.91
N ALA A 12 10.37 15.62 -1.23
CA ALA A 12 11.74 15.24 -0.92
C ALA A 12 12.16 15.07 0.56
N ILE A 13 11.82 13.93 1.16
CA ILE A 13 12.67 13.30 2.18
C ILE A 13 13.74 12.47 1.44
N LEU A 14 14.71 13.13 0.78
CA LEU A 14 15.84 12.44 0.15
C LEU A 14 17.10 13.29 -0.06
N ILE A 15 17.37 14.28 0.79
CA ILE A 15 18.66 14.97 0.85
C ILE A 15 18.94 15.32 2.32
N PHE A 16 20.13 15.00 2.83
CA PHE A 16 20.68 15.36 4.15
C PHE A 16 20.51 14.34 5.29
N GLY A 17 21.50 13.43 5.41
CA GLY A 17 21.81 12.78 6.69
C GLY A 17 22.80 13.63 7.49
N PRO A 18 22.77 13.58 8.83
CA PRO A 18 23.89 14.06 9.64
C PRO A 18 24.73 12.89 10.14
N SER A 19 25.94 12.80 9.59
CA SER A 19 27.10 12.23 10.26
C SER A 19 27.30 12.91 11.63
N GLY A 20 27.63 12.12 12.65
CA GLY A 20 28.00 12.62 13.96
C GLY A 20 28.57 11.51 14.83
N SER A 21 29.85 11.20 14.64
CA SER A 21 30.64 10.30 15.48
C SER A 21 30.65 10.73 16.94
N GLY A 22 30.21 9.83 17.82
CA GLY A 22 30.41 9.90 19.26
C GLY A 22 31.32 8.75 19.71
N ILE A 23 32.46 9.12 20.24
CA ILE A 23 33.53 8.27 20.79
C ILE A 23 33.10 7.45 22.02
N ALA A 24 33.79 6.31 22.17
CA ALA A 24 34.05 5.53 23.39
C ALA A 24 32.96 4.54 23.88
N LYS A 25 33.31 3.24 23.87
CA LYS A 25 33.76 2.47 25.05
C LYS A 25 34.12 1.03 24.67
N SER A 26 35.42 0.77 24.61
CA SER A 26 35.99 -0.56 24.81
C SER A 26 35.83 -0.95 26.28
N SER A 27 35.13 -2.05 26.59
CA SER A 27 35.50 -3.02 27.65
C SER A 27 34.46 -4.16 27.73
N LEU A 28 34.89 -5.37 27.39
CA LEU A 28 34.27 -6.68 27.72
C LEU A 28 34.39 -6.97 29.25
N PRO A 29 33.90 -8.09 29.84
CA PRO A 29 33.05 -9.19 29.33
C PRO A 29 31.85 -9.54 30.27
N GLY A 30 30.97 -10.41 29.79
CA GLY A 30 30.27 -11.37 30.65
C GLY A 30 29.10 -10.84 31.48
N GLN A 31 27.95 -10.66 30.85
CA GLN A 31 26.66 -10.98 31.48
C GLN A 31 25.75 -11.46 30.35
N TYR A 32 25.61 -12.77 30.18
CA TYR A 32 24.47 -13.34 29.47
C TYR A 32 23.25 -13.11 30.34
N GLU A 33 22.72 -11.88 30.31
CA GLU A 33 21.42 -11.57 30.87
C GLU A 33 20.41 -12.41 30.08
N ARG A 34 20.03 -13.55 30.65
CA ARG A 34 18.98 -14.45 30.19
C ARG A 34 17.68 -13.64 30.12
N GLN A 35 17.42 -12.99 28.99
CA GLN A 35 16.14 -12.33 28.76
C GLN A 35 15.02 -13.40 28.76
N PRO A 36 14.04 -13.27 29.66
CA PRO A 36 12.94 -14.22 29.78
C PRO A 36 12.10 -14.24 28.50
N SER A 37 11.62 -15.44 28.17
CA SER A 37 10.71 -15.74 27.08
C SER A 37 9.41 -14.92 27.17
N GLU A 38 9.33 -13.84 26.39
CA GLU A 38 8.06 -13.29 25.90
C GLU A 38 7.65 -14.11 24.66
N ARG A 39 7.07 -15.30 24.89
CA ARG A 39 5.62 -15.50 24.77
C ARG A 39 5.04 -14.70 23.62
N GLY A 40 4.92 -15.40 22.48
CA GLY A 40 3.88 -15.14 21.50
C GLY A 40 3.80 -13.69 21.08
N ARG A 41 4.87 -13.16 20.46
CA ARG A 41 4.68 -12.06 19.53
C ARG A 41 3.71 -12.58 18.49
N GLN A 42 2.45 -12.23 18.67
CA GLN A 42 1.33 -12.52 17.82
C GLN A 42 1.79 -12.13 16.42
N MET A 43 2.28 -13.12 15.66
CA MET A 43 2.18 -13.07 14.22
C MET A 43 0.69 -13.05 14.01
N LYS A 44 0.13 -11.84 14.02
CA LYS A 44 -1.13 -11.55 13.35
C LYS A 44 -0.84 -11.95 11.91
N SER A 45 -1.05 -13.23 11.64
CA SER A 45 -1.12 -13.78 10.31
C SER A 45 -1.99 -12.80 9.54
N PRO A 46 -1.55 -12.25 8.40
CA PRO A 46 -2.39 -11.38 7.58
C PRO A 46 -3.63 -12.12 7.01
N ALA A 47 -3.93 -13.32 7.49
CA ALA A 47 -4.87 -14.29 6.96
C ALA A 47 -6.34 -13.94 7.20
N GLU A 48 -6.65 -12.79 7.78
CA GLU A 48 -8.02 -12.31 7.94
C GLU A 48 -8.17 -10.86 7.47
N ALA A 49 -7.55 -10.52 6.33
CA ALA A 49 -8.14 -9.51 5.46
C ALA A 49 -9.42 -10.11 4.86
N GLY A 50 -10.50 -10.16 5.65
CA GLY A 50 -11.81 -10.59 5.19
C GLY A 50 -12.11 -9.90 3.88
N ALA A 51 -12.41 -10.70 2.84
CA ALA A 51 -12.52 -10.28 1.45
C ALA A 51 -13.59 -9.19 1.30
N GLN A 52 -13.20 -7.95 1.56
CA GLN A 52 -14.03 -6.78 1.33
C GLN A 52 -14.26 -6.70 -0.17
N LEU A 53 -15.53 -6.67 -0.56
CA LEU A 53 -15.93 -6.56 -1.94
C LEU A 53 -15.25 -5.32 -2.54
N PRO A 54 -14.59 -5.43 -3.72
CA PRO A 54 -13.96 -4.28 -4.36
C PRO A 54 -14.95 -3.13 -4.57
N VAL A 55 -14.50 -1.90 -4.37
CA VAL A 55 -15.36 -0.70 -4.46
C VAL A 55 -16.01 -0.57 -5.82
N TYR A 56 -15.32 -0.95 -6.91
CA TYR A 56 -15.91 -0.92 -8.26
C TYR A 56 -17.16 -1.80 -8.43
N ARG A 57 -17.32 -2.84 -7.59
CA ARG A 57 -18.50 -3.73 -7.57
C ARG A 57 -19.63 -3.24 -6.67
N ASP A 58 -19.37 -2.27 -5.80
CA ASP A 58 -20.37 -1.71 -4.91
C ASP A 58 -21.22 -0.67 -5.67
N THR A 59 -22.45 -1.04 -6.03
CA THR A 59 -23.37 -0.18 -6.77
C THR A 59 -23.94 0.97 -5.93
N SER A 60 -23.76 0.95 -4.61
CA SER A 60 -24.16 2.06 -3.73
C SER A 60 -23.19 3.24 -3.78
N ARG A 61 -21.99 3.04 -4.34
CA ARG A 61 -20.92 4.05 -4.41
C ARG A 61 -21.06 4.96 -5.64
N PRO A 62 -20.63 6.22 -5.54
CA PRO A 62 -20.57 7.13 -6.69
C PRO A 62 -19.73 6.55 -7.84
N ILE A 63 -20.18 6.75 -9.08
CA ILE A 63 -19.47 6.29 -10.29
C ILE A 63 -17.98 6.70 -10.31
N PRO A 64 -17.59 7.95 -9.99
CA PRO A 64 -16.18 8.34 -10.03
C PRO A 64 -15.29 7.51 -9.09
N GLU A 65 -15.80 7.15 -7.92
CA GLU A 65 -15.08 6.33 -6.94
C GLU A 65 -14.90 4.90 -7.45
N ARG A 66 -15.96 4.33 -8.03
CA ARG A 66 -15.94 2.99 -8.63
C ARG A 66 -14.99 2.89 -9.81
N VAL A 67 -15.00 3.90 -10.68
CA VAL A 67 -14.11 3.97 -11.85
C VAL A 67 -12.66 4.12 -11.39
N ALA A 68 -12.39 4.99 -10.42
CA ALA A 68 -11.04 5.17 -9.88
C ALA A 68 -10.49 3.86 -9.28
N ASP A 69 -11.30 3.14 -8.49
CA ASP A 69 -10.91 1.84 -7.94
C ASP A 69 -10.63 0.82 -9.06
N LEU A 70 -11.51 0.71 -10.07
CA LEU A 70 -11.31 -0.19 -11.21
C LEU A 70 -10.00 0.11 -11.96
N ILE A 71 -9.75 1.37 -12.32
CA ILE A 71 -8.55 1.80 -13.04
C ILE A 71 -7.29 1.58 -12.19
N SER A 72 -7.36 1.80 -10.88
CA SER A 72 -6.23 1.56 -9.97
C SER A 72 -5.83 0.09 -9.93
N ARG A 73 -6.78 -0.83 -10.15
CA ARG A 73 -6.58 -2.28 -10.13
C ARG A 73 -6.16 -2.87 -11.47
N MET A 74 -6.34 -2.14 -12.57
CA MET A 74 -5.91 -2.58 -13.90
C MET A 74 -4.40 -2.46 -14.09
N SER A 75 -3.79 -3.49 -14.67
CA SER A 75 -2.42 -3.45 -15.15
C SER A 75 -2.29 -2.47 -16.33
N LEU A 76 -1.06 -2.11 -16.71
CA LEU A 76 -0.84 -1.25 -17.86
C LEU A 76 -1.31 -1.92 -19.16
N GLU A 77 -1.03 -3.21 -19.33
CA GLU A 77 -1.46 -3.99 -20.49
C GLU A 77 -2.99 -4.08 -20.57
N GLU A 78 -3.65 -4.32 -19.43
CA GLU A 78 -5.12 -4.31 -19.35
C GLU A 78 -5.66 -2.94 -19.77
N LYS A 79 -5.10 -1.83 -19.25
CA LYS A 79 -5.52 -0.46 -19.64
C LYS A 79 -5.36 -0.19 -21.13
N ILE A 80 -4.24 -0.61 -21.73
CA ILE A 80 -3.97 -0.44 -23.16
C ILE A 80 -4.99 -1.23 -23.98
N SER A 81 -5.29 -2.47 -23.58
CA SER A 81 -6.27 -3.32 -24.28
C SER A 81 -7.68 -2.71 -24.32
N GLN A 82 -8.02 -1.85 -23.34
CA GLN A 82 -9.33 -1.19 -23.26
C GLN A 82 -9.46 0.06 -24.15
N MET A 83 -8.43 0.43 -24.92
CA MET A 83 -8.44 1.63 -25.77
C MET A 83 -8.96 1.38 -27.20
N GLN A 84 -9.30 0.13 -27.55
CA GLN A 84 -9.81 -0.26 -28.86
C GLN A 84 -11.35 -0.35 -28.87
N ASP A 85 -11.96 -0.26 -30.06
CA ASP A 85 -13.43 -0.30 -30.24
C ASP A 85 -14.06 -1.57 -29.65
N ARG A 86 -13.40 -2.72 -29.87
CA ARG A 86 -13.78 -4.02 -29.26
C ARG A 86 -12.81 -4.38 -28.15
N ALA A 87 -12.97 -3.75 -26.99
CA ALA A 87 -12.14 -4.03 -25.83
C ALA A 87 -12.35 -5.48 -25.36
N PRO A 88 -11.30 -6.29 -25.17
CA PRO A 88 -11.45 -7.64 -24.68
C PRO A 88 -11.90 -7.65 -23.22
N ALA A 89 -12.50 -8.76 -22.79
CA ALA A 89 -12.81 -9.00 -21.38
C ALA A 89 -11.55 -8.90 -20.49
N ILE A 90 -11.74 -8.55 -19.21
CA ILE A 90 -10.71 -8.65 -18.17
C ILE A 90 -11.19 -9.66 -17.11
N PRO A 91 -11.01 -10.98 -17.34
CA PRO A 91 -11.56 -12.03 -16.46
C PRO A 91 -11.07 -11.94 -15.01
N ARG A 92 -9.83 -11.49 -14.81
CA ARG A 92 -9.23 -11.31 -13.47
C ARG A 92 -10.01 -10.31 -12.61
N LEU A 93 -10.57 -9.27 -13.23
CA LEU A 93 -11.42 -8.28 -12.58
C LEU A 93 -12.92 -8.63 -12.72
N GLY A 94 -13.26 -9.70 -13.44
CA GLY A 94 -14.63 -10.07 -13.74
C GLY A 94 -15.34 -9.04 -14.63
N ILE A 95 -14.61 -8.41 -15.54
CA ILE A 95 -15.16 -7.51 -16.55
C ILE A 95 -15.39 -8.32 -17.84
N PRO A 96 -16.62 -8.35 -18.39
CA PRO A 96 -16.91 -9.02 -19.66
C PRO A 96 -16.41 -8.21 -20.87
N GLU A 97 -16.50 -8.79 -22.08
CA GLU A 97 -16.27 -8.11 -23.36
C GLU A 97 -17.40 -7.11 -23.68
#